data_AF-A0A814K518-F1
#
_entry.id   AF-A0A814K518-F1
#
_cell.length_a   1.000
_cell.length_b   1.000
_cell.length_c   1.000
_cell.angle_alpha   90.00
_cell.angle_beta   90.00
_cell.angle_gamma   90.00
#
_symmetry.space_group_name_H-M   'P 1'
#
loop_
_entity.id
_entity.type
_entity.pdbx_description
1 polymer ?
#
loop_
_entity_poly.entity_id
_entity_poly.type
_entity_poly.pdbx_seq_one_letter_code
_entity_poly.pdbx_strand_id
1 'polypeptide(L)'
;DNQLPDNLKQTDRGENFVLHEDEKLIIFTTATNLSVLKTCKHWFVDGTFKVCPEDFYQMFTLHGLYKSQVIPLVYGLLVGKKTTDYDHFFRRIMDEDDFDPETILSDFEAATIKSINSLFPNIVHKGCLFHFGQCIWRQIQSHGLQKKYQEDKSFHLGIKKLIALAFVPVLDVIKAFDLIADDFDDDADDFLGYFEKTWIGEPKKRGTGRKKPLFTIELWNVYDRTVANLPRSNNSIEGWHNAFAKRVAIVHPSVSKLTEKIRREQSKFEL
;
A
#
# COMPACT_ATOMS: atom_id res chain seq x y z
N ASP A 1 -21.10 0.35 25.72
CA ASP A 1 -21.39 1.03 24.44
C ASP A 1 -20.12 1.56 23.83
N ASN A 2 -19.64 0.89 22.78
CA ASN A 2 -18.45 1.30 22.01
C ASN A 2 -18.79 2.35 20.93
N GLN A 3 -19.91 3.06 21.07
CA GLN A 3 -20.29 4.10 20.12
C GLN A 3 -19.51 5.39 20.36
N LEU A 4 -19.08 6.02 19.27
CA LEU A 4 -18.43 7.31 19.29
C LEU A 4 -19.33 8.38 19.91
N PRO A 5 -18.81 9.17 20.87
CA PRO A 5 -19.53 10.33 21.40
C PRO A 5 -19.97 11.27 20.29
N ASP A 6 -21.19 11.80 20.35
CA ASP A 6 -21.75 12.65 19.28
C ASP A 6 -20.91 13.91 19.01
N ASN A 7 -20.26 14.45 20.05
CA ASN A 7 -19.37 15.60 19.91
C ASN A 7 -18.11 15.29 19.07
N LEU A 8 -17.80 14.02 18.81
CA LEU A 8 -16.70 13.56 17.97
C LEU A 8 -17.12 13.21 16.54
N LYS A 9 -18.42 13.17 16.25
CA LYS A 9 -18.96 12.82 14.92
C LYS A 9 -18.94 13.97 13.92
N GLN A 10 -18.57 15.18 14.34
CA GLN A 10 -18.45 16.35 13.46
C GLN A 10 -17.04 16.90 13.46
N THR A 11 -16.64 17.60 12.39
CA THR A 11 -15.38 18.37 12.35
C THR A 11 -15.47 19.63 13.21
N ASP A 12 -14.35 20.35 13.36
CA ASP A 12 -14.32 21.64 14.06
C ASP A 12 -15.15 22.72 13.33
N ARG A 13 -15.50 22.50 12.05
CA ARG A 13 -16.38 23.34 11.24
C ARG A 13 -17.84 22.86 11.21
N GLY A 14 -18.19 21.79 11.93
CA GLY A 14 -19.55 21.26 12.03
C GLY A 14 -19.97 20.34 10.88
N GLU A 15 -19.04 19.90 10.02
CA GLU A 15 -19.32 18.93 8.96
C GLU A 15 -19.38 17.51 9.55
N ASN A 16 -20.27 16.63 9.06
CA ASN A 16 -20.28 15.23 9.49
C ASN A 16 -18.93 14.57 9.16
N PHE A 17 -18.35 13.89 10.15
CA PHE A 17 -17.00 13.31 10.08
C PHE A 17 -16.98 11.79 10.22
N VAL A 18 -18.11 11.17 10.57
CA VAL A 18 -18.25 9.71 10.61
C VAL A 18 -19.17 9.30 9.48
N LEU A 19 -18.60 8.60 8.50
CA LEU A 19 -19.34 8.07 7.36
C LEU A 19 -20.07 6.78 7.73
N HIS A 20 -19.38 5.89 8.46
CA HIS A 20 -19.88 4.57 8.82
C HIS A 20 -19.38 4.16 10.19
N GLU A 21 -20.23 3.50 10.97
CA GLU A 21 -19.89 2.97 12.29
C GLU A 21 -20.68 1.68 12.55
N ASP A 22 -19.97 0.56 12.66
CA ASP A 22 -20.47 -0.69 13.20
C ASP A 22 -19.38 -1.41 14.02
N GLU A 23 -19.69 -2.61 14.52
CA GLU A 23 -18.78 -3.41 15.36
C GLU A 23 -17.45 -3.79 14.68
N LYS A 24 -17.38 -3.75 13.35
CA LYS A 24 -16.22 -4.20 12.57
C LYS A 24 -15.46 -3.06 11.91
N LEU A 25 -16.14 -1.94 11.70
CA LEU A 25 -15.64 -0.86 10.87
C LEU A 25 -16.15 0.50 11.34
N ILE A 26 -15.20 1.42 11.53
CA ILE A 26 -15.50 2.85 11.65
C ILE A 26 -14.79 3.56 10.50
N ILE A 27 -15.51 4.38 9.74
CA ILE A 27 -14.93 5.23 8.68
C ILE A 27 -15.10 6.70 9.05
N PHE A 28 -13.98 7.39 9.07
CA PHE A 28 -13.90 8.85 9.20
C PHE A 28 -13.58 9.50 7.86
N THR A 29 -14.47 10.36 7.41
CA THR A 29 -14.32 11.23 6.23
C THR A 29 -15.42 12.28 6.25
N THR A 30 -15.33 13.26 5.36
CA THR A 30 -16.37 14.27 5.15
C THR A 30 -16.86 14.28 3.70
N ALA A 31 -17.99 14.93 3.43
CA ALA A 31 -18.48 15.14 2.07
C ALA A 31 -17.47 15.94 1.23
N THR A 32 -16.78 16.91 1.86
CA THR A 32 -15.69 17.66 1.23
C THR A 32 -14.53 16.76 0.84
N ASN A 33 -14.10 15.84 1.72
CA ASN A 33 -13.05 14.87 1.40
C ASN A 33 -13.43 13.94 0.26
N LEU A 34 -14.66 13.44 0.24
CA LEU A 34 -15.16 12.59 -0.84
C LEU A 34 -15.23 13.35 -2.17
N SER A 35 -15.63 14.63 -2.13
CA SER A 35 -15.60 15.51 -3.31
C SER A 35 -14.17 15.69 -3.85
N VAL A 36 -13.19 15.91 -2.97
CA VAL A 36 -11.77 15.97 -3.36
C VAL A 36 -11.29 14.62 -3.90
N LEU A 37 -11.66 13.52 -3.25
CA LEU A 37 -11.28 12.17 -3.64
C LEU A 37 -11.75 11.83 -5.06
N LYS A 38 -12.99 12.24 -5.41
CA LYS A 38 -13.56 12.08 -6.75
C LYS A 38 -12.74 12.76 -7.84
N THR A 39 -12.06 13.86 -7.51
CA THR A 39 -11.16 14.55 -8.47
C THR A 39 -9.79 13.89 -8.62
N CYS A 40 -9.42 12.99 -7.70
CA CYS A 40 -8.10 12.36 -7.69
C CYS A 40 -8.07 11.13 -8.61
N LYS A 41 -7.26 11.18 -9.67
CA LYS A 41 -7.05 10.03 -10.58
C LYS A 41 -6.12 8.96 -10.02
N HIS A 42 -5.30 9.30 -9.04
CA HIS A 42 -4.39 8.36 -8.39
C HIS A 42 -4.67 8.29 -6.91
N TRP A 43 -5.05 7.12 -6.44
CA TRP A 43 -5.30 6.83 -5.04
C TRP A 43 -4.18 5.97 -4.47
N PHE A 44 -4.05 6.04 -3.16
CA PHE A 44 -3.06 5.28 -2.42
C PHE A 44 -3.69 4.77 -1.14
N VAL A 45 -3.41 3.52 -0.79
CA VAL A 45 -3.93 2.90 0.42
C VAL A 45 -2.83 2.23 1.20
N ASP A 46 -2.90 2.37 2.52
CA ASP A 46 -1.92 1.80 3.45
C ASP A 46 -2.52 1.60 4.84
N GLY A 47 -2.05 0.57 5.54
CA GLY A 47 -2.48 0.18 6.87
C GLY A 47 -1.39 0.41 7.92
N THR A 48 -1.78 0.93 9.08
CA THR A 48 -0.85 1.13 10.21
C THR A 48 -1.39 0.58 11.52
N PHE A 49 -0.51 -0.06 12.28
CA PHE A 49 -0.84 -0.77 13.52
C PHE A 49 -0.56 0.06 14.78
N LYS A 50 0.44 0.95 14.73
CA LYS A 50 1.00 1.61 15.93
C LYS A 50 0.00 2.54 16.64
N VAL A 51 -0.88 3.16 15.87
CA VAL A 51 -1.88 4.14 16.35
C VAL A 51 -3.28 3.56 16.43
N CYS A 52 -3.44 2.27 16.15
CA CYS A 52 -4.74 1.60 16.14
C CYS A 52 -5.22 1.33 17.57
N PRO A 53 -6.48 1.61 17.94
CA PRO A 53 -7.04 1.22 19.24
C PRO A 53 -7.03 -0.30 19.42
N GLU A 54 -7.00 -0.79 20.66
CA GLU A 54 -6.88 -2.24 20.96
C GLU A 54 -8.04 -3.08 20.39
N ASP A 55 -9.24 -2.50 20.30
CA ASP A 55 -10.43 -3.16 19.74
C ASP A 55 -10.35 -3.37 18.22
N PHE A 56 -9.38 -2.73 17.55
CA PHE A 56 -9.21 -2.77 16.11
C PHE A 56 -7.85 -3.34 15.74
N TYR A 57 -7.79 -4.00 14.59
CA TYR A 57 -6.56 -4.61 14.10
C TYR A 57 -5.63 -3.57 13.45
N GLN A 58 -6.18 -2.63 12.70
CA GLN A 58 -5.41 -1.60 12.00
C GLN A 58 -6.21 -0.32 11.75
N MET A 59 -5.49 0.79 11.62
CA MET A 59 -5.98 1.98 10.95
C MET A 59 -5.59 1.90 9.47
N PHE A 60 -6.56 1.74 8.59
CA PHE A 60 -6.40 1.77 7.15
C PHE A 60 -6.69 3.16 6.62
N THR A 61 -5.89 3.65 5.67
CA THR A 61 -6.00 5.01 5.17
C THR A 61 -6.07 5.02 3.66
N LEU A 62 -6.92 5.89 3.12
CA LEU A 62 -7.05 6.15 1.69
C LEU A 62 -6.69 7.60 1.42
N HIS A 63 -5.69 7.78 0.57
CA HIS A 63 -5.14 9.06 0.17
C HIS A 63 -5.38 9.30 -1.32
N GLY A 64 -5.54 10.57 -1.70
CA GLY A 64 -5.64 11.00 -3.10
C GLY A 64 -4.45 11.86 -3.51
N LEU A 65 -4.01 11.75 -4.77
CA LEU A 65 -3.11 12.74 -5.39
C LEU A 65 -3.92 13.98 -5.80
N TYR A 66 -3.94 14.98 -4.93
CA TYR A 66 -4.60 16.25 -5.17
C TYR A 66 -3.58 17.37 -5.34
N LYS A 67 -3.63 18.11 -6.46
CA LYS A 67 -2.69 19.22 -6.76
C LYS A 67 -1.21 18.83 -6.52
N SER A 68 -0.82 17.66 -7.04
CA SER A 68 0.54 17.09 -6.92
C SER A 68 0.98 16.72 -5.50
N GLN A 69 0.06 16.68 -4.53
CA GLN A 69 0.33 16.23 -3.17
C GLN A 69 -0.53 15.02 -2.82
N VAL A 70 0.05 14.06 -2.09
CA VAL A 70 -0.68 12.91 -1.57
C VAL A 70 -1.25 13.29 -0.21
N ILE A 71 -2.56 13.45 -0.11
CA ILE A 71 -3.25 13.87 1.12
C ILE A 71 -4.18 12.77 1.62
N PRO A 72 -4.28 12.56 2.95
CA PRO A 72 -5.25 11.61 3.51
C PRO A 72 -6.67 12.17 3.36
N LEU A 73 -7.60 11.32 2.91
CA LEU A 73 -9.00 11.72 2.68
C LEU A 73 -9.99 10.83 3.43
N VAL A 74 -9.65 9.55 3.62
CA VAL A 74 -10.49 8.61 4.37
C VAL A 74 -9.64 7.81 5.35
N TYR A 75 -10.15 7.65 6.57
CA TYR A 75 -9.54 6.84 7.62
C TYR A 75 -10.52 5.75 8.04
N GLY A 76 -10.06 4.50 8.10
CA GLY A 76 -10.84 3.36 8.54
C GLY A 76 -10.20 2.67 9.73
N LEU A 77 -10.98 2.36 10.76
CA LEU A 77 -10.57 1.42 11.82
C LEU A 77 -11.17 0.06 11.49
N LEU A 78 -10.32 -0.91 11.17
CA LEU A 78 -10.72 -2.24 10.73
C LEU A 78 -10.36 -3.26 11.80
N VAL A 79 -11.29 -4.16 12.12
CA VAL A 79 -11.06 -5.28 13.07
C VAL A 79 -10.23 -6.42 12.47
N GLY A 80 -9.84 -6.33 11.19
CA GLY A 80 -9.08 -7.37 10.52
C GLY A 80 -8.34 -6.91 9.26
N LYS A 81 -7.79 -7.89 8.56
CA LYS A 81 -7.02 -7.76 7.30
C LYS A 81 -7.40 -8.83 6.27
N LYS A 82 -8.61 -9.39 6.36
CA LYS A 82 -9.14 -10.31 5.37
C LYS A 82 -9.71 -9.50 4.21
N THR A 83 -9.84 -10.13 3.04
CA THR A 83 -10.47 -9.48 1.87
C THR A 83 -11.85 -8.91 2.20
N THR A 84 -12.64 -9.61 3.03
CA THR A 84 -13.96 -9.14 3.47
C THR A 84 -13.92 -7.84 4.28
N ASP A 85 -12.84 -7.61 5.03
CA ASP A 85 -12.68 -6.40 5.85
C ASP A 85 -12.39 -5.19 4.95
N TYR A 86 -11.52 -5.36 3.95
CA TYR A 86 -11.25 -4.34 2.93
C TYR A 86 -12.46 -4.12 2.00
N ASP A 87 -13.16 -5.19 1.63
CA ASP A 87 -14.36 -5.07 0.80
C ASP A 87 -15.43 -4.23 1.51
N HIS A 88 -15.58 -4.41 2.81
CA HIS A 88 -16.51 -3.63 3.63
C HIS A 88 -16.09 -2.16 3.68
N PHE A 89 -14.80 -1.87 3.87
CA PHE A 89 -14.27 -0.51 3.81
C PHE A 89 -14.52 0.16 2.46
N PHE A 90 -14.12 -0.47 1.35
CA PHE A 90 -14.26 0.12 0.01
C PHE A 90 -15.72 0.26 -0.42
N ARG A 91 -16.60 -0.72 -0.14
CA ARG A 91 -18.03 -0.61 -0.49
C ARG A 91 -18.69 0.59 0.18
N ARG A 92 -18.42 0.83 1.46
CA ARG A 92 -18.96 2.00 2.17
C ARG A 92 -18.52 3.33 1.57
N ILE A 93 -17.33 3.38 0.97
CA ILE A 93 -16.87 4.58 0.25
C ILE A 93 -17.57 4.67 -1.10
N MET A 94 -17.65 3.57 -1.86
CA MET A 94 -18.28 3.55 -3.19
C MET A 94 -19.79 3.78 -3.17
N ASP A 95 -20.46 3.53 -2.04
CA ASP A 95 -21.90 3.82 -1.88
C ASP A 95 -22.19 5.34 -1.89
N GLU A 96 -21.17 6.18 -1.65
CA GLU A 96 -21.33 7.63 -1.53
C GLU A 96 -21.26 8.38 -2.85
N ASP A 97 -20.52 7.87 -3.84
CA ASP A 97 -20.40 8.50 -5.15
C ASP A 97 -19.84 7.53 -6.21
N ASP A 98 -19.97 7.92 -7.47
CA ASP A 98 -19.33 7.24 -8.61
C ASP A 98 -17.87 7.68 -8.72
N PHE A 99 -16.99 6.89 -8.10
CA PHE A 99 -15.55 7.11 -8.11
C PHE A 99 -14.88 6.36 -9.27
N ASP A 100 -14.07 7.10 -10.04
CA ASP A 100 -13.34 6.56 -11.20
C ASP A 100 -11.83 6.92 -11.12
N PRO A 101 -11.08 6.29 -10.18
CA PRO A 101 -9.63 6.43 -10.15
C PRO A 101 -8.99 5.64 -11.29
N GLU A 102 -7.95 6.20 -11.92
CA GLU A 102 -7.17 5.48 -12.93
C GLU A 102 -6.24 4.44 -12.30
N THR A 103 -5.68 4.76 -11.11
CA THR A 103 -4.75 3.87 -10.43
C THR A 103 -4.97 3.86 -8.94
N ILE A 104 -4.88 2.69 -8.32
CA ILE A 104 -4.70 2.55 -6.87
C ILE A 104 -3.30 1.99 -6.63
N LEU A 105 -2.55 2.56 -5.69
CA LEU A 105 -1.27 2.06 -5.24
C LEU A 105 -1.40 1.51 -3.81
N SER A 106 -0.96 0.27 -3.59
CA SER A 106 -0.97 -0.36 -2.27
C SER A 106 0.29 -1.18 -2.01
N ASP A 107 0.35 -1.73 -0.80
CA ASP A 107 1.32 -2.74 -0.42
C ASP A 107 1.03 -4.09 -1.06
N PHE A 108 1.99 -5.02 -0.95
CA PHE A 108 1.89 -6.39 -1.47
C PHE A 108 1.08 -7.33 -0.56
N GLU A 109 -0.05 -6.85 -0.05
CA GLU A 109 -0.94 -7.65 0.77
C GLU A 109 -2.02 -8.32 -0.08
N ALA A 110 -2.03 -9.65 -0.11
CA ALA A 110 -2.91 -10.44 -0.96
C ALA A 110 -4.41 -10.13 -0.73
N ALA A 111 -4.81 -9.87 0.52
CA ALA A 111 -6.19 -9.58 0.86
C ALA A 111 -6.65 -8.22 0.30
N THR A 112 -5.82 -7.19 0.47
CA THR A 112 -6.03 -5.85 -0.11
C THR A 112 -6.03 -5.89 -1.64
N ILE A 113 -5.05 -6.56 -2.27
CA ILE A 113 -4.98 -6.72 -3.74
C ILE A 113 -6.24 -7.40 -4.28
N LYS A 114 -6.69 -8.47 -3.62
CA LYS A 114 -7.90 -9.18 -4.04
C LYS A 114 -9.14 -8.30 -3.96
N SER A 115 -9.27 -7.50 -2.90
CA SER A 115 -10.40 -6.58 -2.71
C SER A 115 -10.42 -5.51 -3.80
N ILE A 116 -9.28 -4.84 -4.02
CA ILE A 116 -9.14 -3.79 -5.05
C ILE A 116 -9.50 -4.33 -6.43
N ASN A 117 -8.89 -5.44 -6.85
CA ASN A 117 -9.15 -6.02 -8.19
C ASN A 117 -10.60 -6.50 -8.36
N SER A 118 -11.29 -6.86 -7.26
CA SER A 118 -12.68 -7.30 -7.32
C SER A 118 -13.67 -6.14 -7.39
N LEU A 119 -13.38 -5.03 -6.70
CA LEU A 119 -14.29 -3.87 -6.59
C LEU A 119 -14.02 -2.80 -7.64
N PHE A 120 -12.78 -2.73 -8.15
CA PHE A 120 -12.34 -1.76 -9.14
C PHE A 120 -11.74 -2.47 -10.36
N PRO A 121 -12.55 -3.23 -11.14
CA PRO A 121 -12.03 -4.14 -12.18
C PRO A 121 -11.34 -3.42 -13.35
N ASN A 122 -11.63 -2.13 -13.56
CA ASN A 122 -11.11 -1.35 -14.69
C ASN A 122 -9.88 -0.50 -14.35
N ILE A 123 -9.42 -0.52 -13.10
CA ILE A 123 -8.30 0.31 -12.66
C ILE A 123 -6.97 -0.37 -12.90
N VAL A 124 -5.90 0.41 -12.94
CA VAL A 124 -4.54 -0.13 -12.90
C VAL A 124 -4.07 -0.21 -11.45
N HIS A 125 -4.10 -1.41 -10.87
CA HIS A 125 -3.52 -1.66 -9.56
C HIS A 125 -1.98 -1.70 -9.63
N LYS A 126 -1.32 -0.95 -8.75
CA LYS A 126 0.14 -0.89 -8.65
C LYS A 126 0.63 -1.19 -7.24
N GLY A 127 1.73 -1.94 -7.15
CA GLY A 127 2.45 -2.20 -5.92
C GLY A 127 3.42 -1.05 -5.59
N CYS A 128 3.63 -0.80 -4.31
CA CYS A 128 4.59 0.19 -3.85
C CYS A 128 6.05 -0.26 -4.06
N LEU A 129 6.87 0.55 -4.73
CA LEU A 129 8.31 0.26 -4.94
C LEU A 129 9.09 0.11 -3.62
N PHE A 130 8.74 0.90 -2.60
CA PHE A 130 9.39 0.78 -1.29
C PHE A 130 9.11 -0.59 -0.68
N HIS A 131 7.85 -1.03 -0.70
CA HIS A 131 7.47 -2.35 -0.22
C HIS A 131 8.03 -3.50 -1.04
N PHE A 132 8.21 -3.31 -2.35
CA PHE A 132 8.92 -4.27 -3.19
C PHE A 132 10.36 -4.48 -2.69
N GLY A 133 11.09 -3.39 -2.45
CA GLY A 133 12.42 -3.44 -1.85
C GLY A 133 12.44 -4.06 -0.45
N GLN A 134 11.43 -3.75 0.39
CA GLN A 134 11.30 -4.36 1.72
C GLN A 134 11.07 -5.87 1.66
N CYS A 135 10.25 -6.36 0.74
CA CYS A 135 10.04 -7.80 0.55
C CYS A 135 11.36 -8.50 0.18
N ILE A 136 12.14 -7.92 -0.74
CA ILE A 136 13.46 -8.44 -1.12
C ILE A 136 14.40 -8.46 0.09
N TRP A 137 14.45 -7.37 0.86
CA TRP A 137 15.29 -7.29 2.04
C TRP A 137 14.96 -8.34 3.11
N ARG A 138 13.66 -8.55 3.40
CA ARG A 138 13.23 -9.60 4.34
C ARG A 138 13.66 -11.00 3.88
N GLN A 139 13.77 -11.22 2.59
CA GLN A 139 14.14 -12.52 2.01
C GLN A 139 15.65 -12.72 2.00
N ILE A 140 16.43 -11.68 1.77
CA ILE A 140 17.87 -11.69 2.06
C ILE A 140 18.08 -12.08 3.53
N GLN A 141 17.26 -11.54 4.44
CA GLN A 141 17.37 -11.86 5.85
C GLN A 141 17.00 -13.31 6.19
N SER A 142 15.91 -13.83 5.63
CA SER A 142 15.46 -15.20 5.92
C SER A 142 16.40 -16.28 5.37
N HIS A 143 17.17 -15.96 4.33
CA HIS A 143 18.17 -16.85 3.74
C HIS A 143 19.58 -16.69 4.36
N GLY A 144 19.75 -15.85 5.39
CA GLY A 144 21.04 -15.67 6.05
C GLY A 144 22.06 -14.84 5.24
N LEU A 145 21.61 -14.13 4.20
CA LEU A 145 22.46 -13.40 3.25
C LEU A 145 22.78 -11.95 3.70
N GLN A 146 22.41 -11.55 4.93
CA GLN A 146 22.61 -10.18 5.42
C GLN A 146 24.08 -9.77 5.43
N LYS A 147 24.95 -10.67 5.92
CA LYS A 147 26.39 -10.41 6.01
C LYS A 147 26.99 -10.26 4.62
N LYS A 148 26.63 -11.17 3.69
CA LYS A 148 27.04 -11.10 2.28
C LYS A 148 26.58 -9.78 1.65
N TYR A 149 25.32 -9.37 1.84
CA TYR A 149 24.83 -8.07 1.37
C TYR A 149 25.60 -6.85 1.89
N GLN A 150 26.16 -6.92 3.10
CA GLN A 150 26.91 -5.82 3.71
C GLN A 150 28.38 -5.79 3.28
N GLU A 151 28.99 -6.96 3.09
CA GLU A 151 30.44 -7.10 2.91
C GLU A 151 30.84 -7.35 1.45
N ASP A 152 29.97 -7.97 0.65
CA ASP A 152 30.21 -8.29 -0.77
C ASP A 152 29.56 -7.24 -1.68
N LYS A 153 30.42 -6.49 -2.38
CA LYS A 153 30.00 -5.42 -3.31
C LYS A 153 29.27 -5.96 -4.54
N SER A 154 29.68 -7.12 -5.06
CA SER A 154 29.08 -7.73 -6.25
C SER A 154 27.66 -8.21 -5.92
N PHE A 155 27.50 -8.93 -4.81
CA PHE A 155 26.18 -9.35 -4.34
C PHE A 155 25.29 -8.15 -4.02
N HIS A 156 25.81 -7.14 -3.31
CA HIS A 156 25.08 -5.89 -3.06
C HIS A 156 24.56 -5.25 -4.35
N LEU A 157 25.43 -5.12 -5.36
CA LEU A 157 25.07 -4.56 -6.65
C LEU A 157 24.04 -5.43 -7.38
N GLY A 158 24.17 -6.76 -7.33
CA GLY A 158 23.17 -7.70 -7.87
C GLY A 158 21.78 -7.46 -7.29
N ILE A 159 21.67 -7.33 -5.96
CA ILE A 159 20.40 -7.00 -5.29
C ILE A 159 19.86 -5.64 -5.75
N LYS A 160 20.73 -4.63 -5.92
CA LYS A 160 20.31 -3.32 -6.45
C LYS A 160 19.79 -3.43 -7.88
N LYS A 161 20.43 -4.23 -8.74
CA LYS A 161 19.97 -4.51 -10.10
C LYS A 161 18.60 -5.20 -10.09
N LEU A 162 18.38 -6.17 -9.19
CA LEU A 162 17.07 -6.84 -9.03
C LEU A 162 15.96 -5.87 -8.64
N ILE A 163 16.22 -4.94 -7.70
CA ILE A 163 15.25 -3.87 -7.38
C ILE A 163 15.03 -2.95 -8.60
N ALA A 164 16.09 -2.67 -9.36
CA ALA A 164 16.05 -1.80 -10.53
C ALA A 164 15.23 -2.40 -11.69
N LEU A 165 14.92 -3.70 -11.68
CA LEU A 165 14.00 -4.31 -12.65
C LEU A 165 12.63 -3.61 -12.67
N ALA A 166 12.22 -2.97 -11.57
CA ALA A 166 10.97 -2.21 -11.53
C ALA A 166 10.97 -1.01 -12.49
N PHE A 167 12.13 -0.60 -13.00
CA PHE A 167 12.32 0.48 -13.97
C PHE A 167 12.64 -0.02 -15.37
N VAL A 168 12.60 -1.31 -15.62
CA VAL A 168 12.79 -1.87 -16.97
C VAL A 168 11.42 -1.91 -17.66
N PRO A 169 11.30 -1.60 -18.96
CA PRO A 169 10.06 -1.83 -19.70
C PRO A 169 9.55 -3.25 -19.48
N VAL A 170 8.24 -3.42 -19.24
CA VAL A 170 7.66 -4.71 -18.82
C VAL A 170 8.07 -5.87 -19.73
N LEU A 171 8.16 -5.64 -21.05
CA LEU A 171 8.54 -6.65 -22.04
C LEU A 171 9.99 -7.12 -21.93
N ASP A 172 10.87 -6.29 -21.37
CA ASP A 172 12.30 -6.56 -21.24
C ASP A 172 12.68 -7.10 -19.86
N VAL A 173 11.76 -7.08 -18.88
CA VAL A 173 12.03 -7.46 -17.48
C VAL A 173 12.57 -8.88 -17.36
N ILE A 174 11.96 -9.85 -18.04
CA ILE A 174 12.39 -11.26 -17.97
C ILE A 174 13.82 -11.41 -18.50
N LYS A 175 14.11 -10.81 -19.66
CA LYS A 175 15.45 -10.85 -20.25
C LYS A 175 16.48 -10.17 -19.35
N ALA A 176 16.13 -9.03 -18.76
CA ALA A 176 17.01 -8.32 -17.83
C ALA A 176 17.25 -9.14 -16.55
N PHE A 177 16.22 -9.81 -16.03
CA PHE A 177 16.35 -10.70 -14.88
C PHE A 177 17.31 -11.85 -15.17
N ASP A 178 17.18 -12.53 -16.32
CA ASP A 178 18.03 -13.67 -16.67
C ASP A 178 19.53 -13.26 -16.70
N LEU A 179 19.84 -12.11 -17.30
CA LEU A 179 21.20 -11.56 -17.31
C LEU A 179 21.73 -11.20 -15.91
N ILE A 180 20.85 -10.77 -15.00
CA ILE A 180 21.22 -10.41 -13.64
C ILE A 180 21.41 -11.67 -12.79
N ALA A 181 20.55 -12.68 -12.98
CA ALA A 181 20.59 -13.94 -12.23
C ALA A 181 21.88 -14.72 -12.51
N ASP A 182 22.36 -14.71 -13.77
CA ASP A 182 23.62 -15.35 -14.18
C ASP A 182 24.87 -14.75 -13.49
N ASP A 183 24.78 -13.53 -12.94
CA ASP A 183 25.89 -12.87 -12.22
C ASP A 183 25.99 -13.29 -10.73
N PHE A 184 25.01 -14.05 -10.20
CA PHE A 184 25.02 -14.48 -8.79
C PHE A 184 25.79 -15.80 -8.60
N ASP A 185 26.43 -15.95 -7.45
CA ASP A 185 27.03 -17.24 -7.05
C ASP A 185 25.93 -18.24 -6.62
N ASP A 186 26.24 -19.53 -6.71
CA ASP A 186 25.36 -20.66 -6.35
C ASP A 186 24.78 -20.57 -4.92
N ASP A 187 25.45 -19.87 -3.99
CA ASP A 187 24.96 -19.68 -2.62
C ASP A 187 23.72 -18.78 -2.52
N ALA A 188 23.33 -18.12 -3.62
CA ALA A 188 22.13 -17.30 -3.74
C ALA A 188 20.95 -18.01 -4.42
N ASP A 189 21.11 -19.27 -4.84
CA ASP A 189 20.11 -20.03 -5.62
C ASP A 189 18.74 -20.08 -4.93
N ASP A 190 18.69 -20.33 -3.63
CA ASP A 190 17.42 -20.38 -2.88
C ASP A 190 16.72 -19.02 -2.88
N PHE A 191 17.49 -17.93 -2.75
CA PHE A 191 16.96 -16.57 -2.81
C PHE A 191 16.47 -16.21 -4.23
N LEU A 192 17.21 -16.60 -5.27
CA LEU A 192 16.79 -16.40 -6.66
C LEU A 192 15.55 -17.24 -7.00
N GLY A 193 15.45 -18.46 -6.49
CA GLY A 193 14.25 -19.30 -6.60
C GLY A 193 13.02 -18.65 -5.94
N TYR A 194 13.19 -18.01 -4.78
CA TYR A 194 12.15 -17.16 -4.19
C TYR A 194 11.79 -15.99 -5.12
N PHE A 195 12.81 -15.29 -5.67
CA PHE A 195 12.60 -14.11 -6.48
C PHE A 195 11.83 -14.46 -7.77
N GLU A 196 12.22 -15.54 -8.45
CA GLU A 196 11.53 -16.06 -9.62
C GLU A 196 10.08 -16.41 -9.30
N LYS A 197 9.85 -17.25 -8.28
CA LYS A 197 8.50 -17.68 -7.91
C LYS A 197 7.57 -16.50 -7.57
N THR A 198 8.13 -15.47 -6.95
CA THR A 198 7.34 -14.36 -6.43
C THR A 198 7.10 -13.25 -7.46
N TRP A 199 8.10 -12.91 -8.28
CA TRP A 199 8.10 -11.68 -9.07
C TRP A 199 8.20 -11.90 -10.59
N ILE A 200 8.87 -12.96 -11.05
CA ILE A 200 9.18 -13.17 -12.48
C ILE A 200 8.34 -14.29 -13.12
N GLY A 201 8.13 -15.37 -12.37
CA GLY A 201 7.56 -16.63 -12.82
C GLY A 201 8.64 -17.66 -13.13
N GLU A 202 8.58 -18.83 -12.48
CA GLU A 202 9.55 -19.91 -12.73
C GLU A 202 9.42 -20.48 -14.17
N PRO A 203 10.53 -20.90 -14.80
CA PRO A 203 10.49 -21.62 -16.08
C PRO A 203 9.63 -22.90 -16.01
N LYS A 204 8.89 -23.21 -17.09
CA LYS A 204 8.10 -24.45 -17.18
C LYS A 204 8.99 -25.64 -17.55
N LYS A 205 8.84 -26.77 -16.84
CA LYS A 205 9.63 -28.00 -17.02
C LYS A 205 9.58 -28.66 -18.43
N ARG A 206 8.58 -28.34 -19.27
CA ARG A 206 8.30 -29.06 -20.53
C ARG A 206 8.11 -28.16 -21.76
N GLY A 207 8.57 -26.91 -21.75
CA GLY A 207 8.45 -26.06 -22.94
C GLY A 207 8.64 -24.57 -22.70
N THR A 208 8.36 -23.78 -23.74
CA THR A 208 8.53 -22.33 -23.80
C THR A 208 7.56 -21.59 -22.87
N GLY A 209 8.10 -20.82 -21.94
CA GLY A 209 7.34 -19.88 -21.10
C GLY A 209 7.52 -20.09 -19.59
N ARG A 210 6.97 -19.15 -18.82
CA ARG A 210 7.07 -19.11 -17.34
C ARG A 210 5.72 -19.37 -16.68
N LYS A 211 5.74 -19.84 -15.43
CA LYS A 211 4.53 -19.92 -14.57
C LYS A 211 4.08 -18.50 -14.19
N LYS A 212 2.82 -18.35 -13.77
CA LYS A 212 2.35 -17.07 -13.23
C LYS A 212 3.05 -16.82 -11.87
N PRO A 213 3.73 -15.67 -11.70
CA PRO A 213 4.31 -15.31 -10.41
C PRO A 213 3.22 -15.00 -9.37
N LEU A 214 3.59 -14.96 -8.10
CA LEU A 214 2.68 -14.53 -7.02
C LEU A 214 2.18 -13.10 -7.26
N PHE A 215 3.08 -12.20 -7.68
CA PHE A 215 2.78 -10.83 -8.08
C PHE A 215 3.23 -10.62 -9.53
N THR A 216 2.30 -10.21 -10.40
CA THR A 216 2.60 -10.03 -11.83
C THR A 216 3.57 -8.88 -12.05
N ILE A 217 4.34 -8.94 -13.14
CA ILE A 217 5.33 -7.90 -13.48
C ILE A 217 4.66 -6.53 -13.57
N GLU A 218 3.47 -6.46 -14.17
CA GLU A 218 2.69 -5.24 -14.33
C GLU A 218 2.31 -4.61 -12.99
N LEU A 219 2.13 -5.41 -11.93
CA LEU A 219 1.75 -4.92 -10.60
C LEU A 219 2.91 -4.16 -9.95
N TRP A 220 4.11 -4.75 -9.89
CA TRP A 220 5.25 -4.16 -9.17
C TRP A 220 6.14 -3.25 -10.04
N ASN A 221 5.98 -3.29 -11.36
CA ASN A 221 6.72 -2.44 -12.28
C ASN A 221 6.23 -0.99 -12.26
N VAL A 222 7.18 -0.06 -12.23
CA VAL A 222 6.97 1.39 -12.13
C VAL A 222 7.56 2.16 -13.31
N TYR A 223 7.93 1.52 -14.42
CA TYR A 223 8.51 2.18 -15.59
C TYR A 223 7.60 3.29 -16.12
N ASP A 224 6.36 2.96 -16.51
CA ASP A 224 5.42 3.93 -17.07
C ASP A 224 5.08 5.05 -16.08
N ARG A 225 4.96 4.70 -14.79
CA ARG A 225 4.74 5.69 -13.72
C ARG A 225 5.93 6.65 -13.60
N THR A 226 7.16 6.15 -13.76
CA THR A 226 8.38 6.97 -13.73
C THR A 226 8.41 7.92 -14.92
N VAL A 227 8.09 7.43 -16.12
CA VAL A 227 8.01 8.25 -17.34
C VAL A 227 6.94 9.33 -17.21
N ALA A 228 5.79 8.99 -16.60
CA ALA A 228 4.69 9.91 -16.35
C ALA A 228 4.88 10.83 -15.13
N ASN A 229 6.03 10.78 -14.46
CA ASN A 229 6.32 11.53 -13.23
C ASN A 229 5.26 11.33 -12.11
N LEU A 230 4.70 10.12 -12.03
CA LEU A 230 3.73 9.74 -11.00
C LEU A 230 4.43 9.15 -9.77
N PRO A 231 3.83 9.27 -8.57
CA PRO A 231 4.40 8.65 -7.38
C PRO A 231 4.55 7.13 -7.55
N ARG A 232 5.73 6.61 -7.17
CA ARG A 232 6.13 5.19 -7.32
C ARG A 232 6.12 4.41 -6.01
N SER A 233 6.05 5.15 -4.91
CA SER A 233 6.10 4.65 -3.54
C SER A 233 5.04 5.35 -2.70
N ASN A 234 4.62 4.69 -1.63
CA ASN A 234 3.80 5.26 -0.57
C ASN A 234 4.62 6.03 0.49
N ASN A 235 5.89 6.39 0.22
CA ASN A 235 6.75 7.13 1.18
C ASN A 235 6.08 8.36 1.81
N SER A 236 5.23 9.08 1.06
CA SER A 236 4.45 10.20 1.59
C SER A 236 3.43 9.76 2.63
N ILE A 237 2.81 8.59 2.43
CA ILE A 237 1.87 7.98 3.37
C ILE A 237 2.59 7.43 4.58
N GLU A 238 3.69 6.70 4.41
CA GLU A 238 4.48 6.20 5.54
C GLU A 238 5.07 7.35 6.36
N GLY A 239 5.55 8.39 5.67
CA GLY A 239 6.00 9.64 6.30
C GLY A 239 4.86 10.29 7.08
N TRP A 240 3.66 10.31 6.51
CA TRP A 240 2.45 10.78 7.17
C TRP A 240 2.06 9.91 8.38
N HIS A 241 2.03 8.57 8.27
CA HIS A 241 1.76 7.66 9.39
C HIS A 241 2.77 7.84 10.51
N ASN A 242 4.06 7.96 10.20
CA ASN A 242 5.10 8.19 11.18
C ASN A 242 4.94 9.55 11.88
N ALA A 243 4.63 10.61 11.14
CA ALA A 243 4.36 11.93 11.70
C ALA A 243 3.08 11.94 12.55
N PHE A 244 2.03 11.27 12.07
CA PHE A 244 0.76 11.13 12.76
C PHE A 244 0.92 10.34 14.06
N ALA A 245 1.63 9.22 14.04
CA ALA A 245 1.94 8.44 15.25
C ALA A 245 2.68 9.26 16.30
N LYS A 246 3.67 10.07 15.89
CA LYS A 246 4.35 11.00 16.79
C LYS A 246 3.40 12.05 17.39
N ARG A 247 2.41 12.54 16.62
CA ARG A 247 1.40 13.50 17.10
C ARG A 247 0.33 12.88 18.00
N VAL A 248 -0.04 11.62 17.77
CA VAL A 248 -0.90 10.85 18.66
C VAL A 248 -0.19 10.66 20.00
N ALA A 249 1.11 10.36 19.97
CA ALA A 249 2.01 10.23 21.12
C ALA A 249 1.60 9.15 22.14
N ILE A 250 0.65 8.30 21.77
CA ILE A 250 0.09 7.22 22.58
C ILE A 250 0.06 5.98 21.70
N VAL A 251 0.57 4.87 22.24
CA VAL A 251 0.43 3.55 21.63
C VAL A 251 -0.95 3.01 22.02
N HIS A 252 -1.71 2.53 21.04
CA HIS A 252 -3.09 2.04 21.24
C HIS A 252 -4.02 3.04 21.96
N PRO A 253 -4.23 4.25 21.41
CA PRO A 253 -5.18 5.21 21.97
C PRO A 253 -6.61 4.65 21.98
N SER A 254 -7.48 5.13 22.87
CA SER A 254 -8.91 4.87 22.76
C SER A 254 -9.47 5.41 21.44
N VAL A 255 -10.58 4.84 20.96
CA VAL A 255 -11.26 5.30 19.72
C VAL A 255 -11.55 6.79 19.76
N SER A 256 -12.09 7.30 20.87
CA SER A 256 -12.34 8.74 21.05
C SER A 256 -11.07 9.57 20.95
N LYS A 257 -9.96 9.12 21.57
CA LYS A 257 -8.71 9.86 21.54
C LYS A 257 -8.07 9.89 20.17
N LEU A 258 -8.13 8.78 19.46
CA LEU A 258 -7.68 8.71 18.08
C LEU A 258 -8.53 9.61 17.19
N THR A 259 -9.85 9.59 17.36
CA THR A 259 -10.79 10.41 16.58
C THR A 259 -10.51 11.91 16.75
N GLU A 260 -10.24 12.38 17.97
CA GLU A 260 -9.78 13.76 18.20
C GLU A 260 -8.51 14.10 17.39
N LYS A 261 -7.57 13.16 17.28
CA LYS A 261 -6.31 13.36 16.55
C LYS A 261 -6.53 13.35 15.04
N ILE A 262 -7.37 12.44 14.53
CA ILE A 262 -7.73 12.40 13.11
C ILE A 262 -8.45 13.70 12.72
N ARG A 263 -9.41 14.18 13.52
CA ARG A 263 -10.10 15.46 13.28
C ARG A 263 -9.15 16.66 13.18
N ARG A 264 -8.19 16.77 14.10
CA ARG A 264 -7.17 17.84 14.07
C ARG A 264 -6.20 17.71 12.90
N GLU A 265 -6.01 16.49 12.39
CA GLU A 265 -5.20 16.28 11.20
C GLU A 265 -5.97 16.67 9.95
N GLN A 266 -7.27 16.33 9.90
CA GLN A 266 -8.19 16.72 8.86
C GLN A 266 -8.27 18.25 8.69
N SER A 267 -8.34 19.01 9.77
CA SER A 267 -8.44 20.48 9.71
C SER A 267 -7.25 21.19 9.03
N LYS A 268 -6.13 20.48 8.79
CA LYS A 268 -4.99 20.99 8.01
C LYS A 268 -5.19 20.89 6.50
N PHE A 269 -6.09 20.01 6.06
CA PHE A 269 -6.37 19.71 4.67
C PHE A 269 -7.78 20.13 4.25
N GLU A 270 -8.62 20.59 5.19
CA GLU A 270 -9.91 21.23 4.91
C GLU A 270 -9.70 22.48 4.04
N LEU A 271 -10.07 22.34 2.77
CA LEU A 271 -10.12 23.42 1.78
C LEU A 271 -11.20 24.46 2.11
#